data_AF-A0A151SQW9-F1
#
_entry.id   AF-A0A151SQW9-F1
#
_cell.length_a   1.000
_cell.length_b   1.000
_cell.length_c   1.000
_cell.angle_alpha   90.00
_cell.angle_beta   90.00
_cell.angle_gamma   90.00
#
_symmetry.space_group_name_H-M   'P 1'
#
loop_
_entity.id
_entity.type
_entity.pdbx_description
1 polymer ?
#
loop_
_entity_poly.entity_id
_entity_poly.type
_entity_poly.pdbx_seq_one_letter_code
_entity_poly.pdbx_strand_id
1 'polypeptide(L)'
;MEEFFNPSGTSLLVPSVQELAKHNLSKVPQRYIQPQQHEEIVVISKEVNGDLEIPVIDMHKLLSQEFGSSELDKFHLACKEWGFFQLINHGVSSSFLDKLKLEIEDFFNLPITQECPTYFHNSLFHLVEGLQIKKDGMWVPVIPLPNAFVVNVGDILEIITNGIYRSIEHRATVNSEKERVSIATFYSPRHDAVIGPWPSLITKQTPPQFKRIQTMEYFKNFFARKLEGKAYRDALRIEHHD
;
A
#
# COMPACT_ATOMS: atom_id res chain seq x y z
N MET A 1 -34.30 10.12 10.19
CA MET A 1 -32.99 10.19 9.52
C MET A 1 -32.32 11.44 10.08
N GLU A 2 -31.75 11.31 11.28
CA GLU A 2 -31.15 12.45 11.98
C GLU A 2 -29.76 12.70 11.38
N GLU A 3 -29.58 13.88 10.79
CA GLU A 3 -28.28 14.38 10.41
C GLU A 3 -27.48 14.63 11.68
N PHE A 4 -26.50 13.76 11.96
CA PHE A 4 -25.52 13.97 13.01
C PHE A 4 -24.55 15.09 12.60
N PHE A 5 -24.99 16.34 12.70
CA PHE A 5 -24.11 17.50 12.61
C PHE A 5 -23.42 17.72 13.96
N ASN A 6 -22.10 17.52 14.00
CA ASN A 6 -21.28 17.79 15.18
C ASN A 6 -20.67 19.20 15.08
N PRO A 7 -20.99 20.16 15.98
CA PRO A 7 -20.51 21.55 15.90
C PRO A 7 -19.02 21.74 16.24
N SER A 8 -18.31 20.68 16.64
CA SER A 8 -17.00 20.77 17.31
C SER A 8 -15.77 20.59 16.40
N GLY A 9 -15.93 20.41 15.08
CA GLY A 9 -14.80 20.25 14.16
C GLY A 9 -13.99 18.96 14.36
N THR A 10 -14.50 18.01 15.13
CA THR A 10 -13.93 16.66 15.26
C THR A 10 -14.45 15.75 14.13
N SER A 11 -13.64 14.78 13.72
CA SER A 11 -13.98 13.82 12.66
C SER A 11 -15.32 13.13 12.95
N LEU A 12 -16.17 13.00 11.92
CA LEU A 12 -17.44 12.28 12.01
C LEU A 12 -17.19 10.84 12.48
N LEU A 13 -17.93 10.38 13.49
CA LEU A 13 -17.90 8.98 13.89
C LEU A 13 -18.28 8.11 12.68
N VAL A 14 -17.38 7.19 12.33
CA VAL A 14 -17.59 6.23 11.23
C VAL A 14 -18.13 4.95 11.85
N PRO A 15 -19.37 4.52 11.52
CA PRO A 15 -19.89 3.25 12.00
C PRO A 15 -19.12 2.08 11.41
N SER A 16 -19.09 0.96 12.13
CA SER A 16 -18.47 -0.27 11.64
C SER A 16 -19.16 -0.77 10.38
N VAL A 17 -18.39 -0.93 9.30
CA VAL A 17 -18.88 -1.51 8.05
C VAL A 17 -19.23 -2.99 8.23
N GLN A 18 -18.55 -3.69 9.15
CA GLN A 18 -18.84 -5.08 9.48
C GLN A 18 -20.24 -5.26 10.08
N GLU A 19 -20.67 -4.36 10.98
CA GLU A 19 -22.04 -4.39 11.51
C GLU A 19 -23.06 -3.97 10.45
N LEU A 20 -22.75 -2.95 9.66
CA LEU A 20 -23.62 -2.52 8.56
C LEU A 20 -23.90 -3.66 7.56
N ALA A 21 -22.90 -4.50 7.27
CA ALA A 21 -23.04 -5.64 6.37
C ALA A 21 -24.02 -6.71 6.90
N LYS A 22 -24.18 -6.87 8.22
CA LYS A 22 -25.13 -7.81 8.82
C LYS A 22 -26.59 -7.42 8.61
N HIS A 23 -26.87 -6.15 8.32
CA HIS A 23 -28.23 -5.64 8.15
C HIS A 23 -28.82 -5.89 6.74
N ASN A 24 -28.14 -6.62 5.84
CA ASN A 24 -28.62 -6.98 4.49
C ASN A 24 -29.26 -5.79 3.74
N LEU A 25 -28.56 -4.65 3.73
CA LEU A 25 -29.03 -3.44 3.07
C LEU A 25 -29.14 -3.67 1.55
N SER A 26 -30.26 -3.29 0.94
CA SER A 26 -30.46 -3.38 -0.52
C SER A 26 -29.70 -2.31 -1.31
N LYS A 27 -29.18 -1.27 -0.62
CA LYS A 27 -28.40 -0.18 -1.22
C LYS A 27 -27.25 0.23 -0.31
N VAL A 28 -26.10 0.52 -0.92
CA VAL A 28 -24.93 1.08 -0.22
C VAL A 28 -25.23 2.52 0.22
N PRO A 29 -24.97 2.90 1.49
CA PRO A 29 -25.17 4.27 1.94
C PRO A 29 -24.33 5.29 1.16
N GLN A 30 -24.89 6.47 0.88
CA GLN A 30 -24.29 7.49 0.02
C GLN A 30 -22.85 7.87 0.40
N ARG A 31 -22.51 7.86 1.69
CA ARG A 31 -21.17 8.18 2.20
C ARG A 31 -20.06 7.23 1.72
N TYR A 32 -20.40 6.01 1.30
CA TYR A 32 -19.46 5.00 0.78
C TYR A 32 -19.44 4.97 -0.75
N ILE A 33 -20.33 5.71 -1.41
CA ILE A 33 -20.33 5.86 -2.86
C ILE A 33 -19.26 6.87 -3.21
N GLN A 34 -18.17 6.41 -3.85
CA GLN A 34 -17.18 7.32 -4.38
C GLN A 34 -17.81 8.13 -5.52
N PRO A 35 -17.58 9.46 -5.59
CA PRO A 35 -17.90 10.23 -6.79
C PRO A 35 -17.25 9.51 -7.97
N GLN A 36 -17.91 9.44 -9.13
CA GLN A 36 -17.36 8.82 -10.34
C GLN A 36 -15.97 9.41 -10.65
N GLN A 37 -14.93 8.81 -10.09
CA GLN A 37 -13.59 8.92 -10.62
C GLN A 37 -13.71 8.33 -12.02
N HIS A 38 -13.15 9.04 -12.99
CA HIS A 38 -13.28 8.77 -14.42
C HIS A 38 -13.27 7.27 -14.73
N GLU A 39 -13.92 6.88 -15.82
CA GLU A 39 -13.86 5.56 -16.45
C GLU A 39 -12.40 5.15 -16.68
N GLU A 40 -11.69 4.75 -15.62
CA GLU A 40 -10.33 4.28 -15.66
C GLU A 40 -10.39 2.81 -16.04
N ILE A 41 -9.63 2.45 -17.06
CA ILE A 41 -9.62 1.11 -17.64
C ILE A 41 -9.21 0.11 -16.55
N VAL A 42 -10.14 -0.75 -16.15
CA VAL A 42 -9.89 -1.90 -15.30
C VAL A 42 -9.65 -3.10 -16.21
N VAL A 43 -8.48 -3.71 -16.11
CA VAL A 43 -8.21 -4.96 -16.82
C VAL A 43 -8.96 -6.08 -16.09
N ILE A 44 -10.10 -6.52 -16.64
CA ILE A 44 -10.88 -7.64 -16.09
C ILE A 44 -10.22 -8.93 -16.56
N SER A 45 -9.72 -9.69 -15.59
CA SER A 45 -8.77 -10.81 -15.65
C SER A 45 -9.27 -12.09 -16.34
N LYS A 46 -9.69 -12.04 -17.61
CA LYS A 46 -9.88 -13.28 -18.40
C LYS A 46 -8.89 -13.48 -19.53
N GLU A 47 -8.17 -12.44 -19.95
CA GLU A 47 -7.14 -12.53 -20.99
C GLU A 47 -5.94 -11.67 -20.59
N VAL A 48 -5.24 -12.07 -19.52
CA VAL A 48 -3.94 -11.45 -19.21
C VAL A 48 -2.92 -12.09 -20.14
N ASN A 49 -2.53 -11.36 -21.19
CA ASN A 49 -1.19 -11.54 -21.76
C ASN A 49 -0.21 -11.46 -20.58
N GLY A 50 0.69 -12.43 -20.44
CA GLY A 50 1.56 -12.63 -19.26
C GLY A 50 2.51 -11.47 -18.88
N ASP A 51 2.31 -10.29 -19.45
CA ASP A 51 3.10 -9.07 -19.23
C ASP A 51 2.56 -8.16 -18.10
N LEU A 52 1.37 -8.45 -17.53
CA LEU A 52 0.74 -7.60 -16.50
C LEU A 52 0.73 -8.23 -15.09
N GLU A 53 1.74 -9.02 -14.75
CA GLU A 53 1.93 -9.54 -13.39
C GLU A 53 3.06 -8.82 -12.66
N ILE A 54 2.87 -8.53 -11.37
CA ILE A 54 3.95 -7.95 -10.56
C ILE A 54 5.12 -8.94 -10.43
N PRO A 55 6.38 -8.45 -10.46
CA PRO A 55 7.54 -9.32 -10.36
C PRO A 55 7.55 -10.17 -9.08
N VAL A 56 8.08 -11.39 -9.19
CA VAL A 56 8.31 -12.29 -8.04
C VAL A 56 9.80 -12.27 -7.68
N ILE A 57 10.14 -11.95 -6.44
CA ILE A 57 11.51 -11.91 -5.92
C ILE A 57 11.71 -13.06 -4.94
N ASP A 58 12.79 -13.82 -5.14
CA ASP A 58 13.18 -14.91 -4.27
C ASP A 58 14.22 -14.45 -3.25
N MET A 59 13.83 -14.40 -1.97
CA MET A 59 14.71 -13.92 -0.90
C MET A 59 15.95 -14.80 -0.72
N HIS A 60 15.85 -16.13 -0.91
CA HIS A 60 17.00 -17.03 -0.80
C HIS A 60 18.01 -16.75 -1.92
N LYS A 61 17.55 -16.53 -3.15
CA LYS A 61 18.43 -16.16 -4.27
C LYS A 61 19.06 -14.79 -4.08
N LEU A 62 18.30 -13.83 -3.54
CA LEU A 62 18.80 -12.48 -3.25
C LEU A 62 19.94 -12.50 -2.23
N LEU A 63 19.89 -13.41 -1.25
CA LEU A 63 20.93 -13.60 -0.23
C LEU A 63 22.05 -14.56 -0.66
N SER A 64 21.91 -15.24 -1.80
CA SER A 64 22.90 -16.19 -2.31
C SER A 64 24.09 -15.48 -2.95
N GLN A 65 25.31 -16.00 -2.75
CA GLN A 65 26.50 -15.49 -3.42
C GLN A 65 26.53 -15.83 -4.93
N GLU A 66 25.91 -16.95 -5.33
CA GLU A 66 25.94 -17.43 -6.71
C GLU A 66 24.90 -16.72 -7.60
N PHE A 67 23.70 -16.48 -7.08
CA PHE A 67 22.58 -15.90 -7.82
C PHE A 67 22.27 -14.45 -7.43
N GLY A 68 22.94 -13.92 -6.40
CA GLY A 68 22.62 -12.64 -5.80
C GLY A 68 22.63 -11.48 -6.78
N SER A 69 23.56 -11.45 -7.75
CA SER A 69 23.63 -10.38 -8.76
C SER A 69 22.39 -10.35 -9.66
N SER A 70 21.99 -11.50 -10.21
CA SER A 70 20.83 -11.56 -11.11
C SER A 70 19.51 -11.30 -10.38
N GLU A 71 19.35 -11.79 -9.15
CA GLU A 71 18.14 -11.55 -8.38
C GLU A 71 18.10 -10.09 -7.86
N LEU A 72 19.26 -9.50 -7.57
CA LEU A 72 19.38 -8.09 -7.20
C LEU A 72 18.99 -7.16 -8.36
N ASP A 73 19.40 -7.47 -9.59
CA ASP A 73 18.98 -6.71 -10.78
C ASP A 73 17.47 -6.80 -10.98
N LYS A 74 16.89 -7.99 -10.80
CA LYS A 74 15.43 -8.19 -10.85
C LYS A 74 14.72 -7.39 -9.77
N PHE A 75 15.24 -7.39 -8.54
CA PHE A 75 14.72 -6.59 -7.43
C PHE A 75 14.80 -5.09 -7.71
N HIS A 76 15.92 -4.62 -8.27
CA HIS A 76 16.11 -3.23 -8.66
C HIS A 76 15.07 -2.81 -9.71
N LEU A 77 14.88 -3.61 -10.76
CA LEU A 77 13.87 -3.38 -11.79
C LEU A 77 12.44 -3.41 -11.25
N ALA A 78 12.13 -4.33 -10.33
CA ALA A 78 10.83 -4.39 -9.69
C ALA A 78 10.53 -3.11 -8.89
N CYS A 79 11.49 -2.61 -8.10
CA CYS A 79 11.31 -1.36 -7.36
C CYS A 79 11.20 -0.12 -8.27
N LYS A 80 11.92 -0.12 -9.40
CA LYS A 80 11.97 1.00 -10.35
C LYS A 80 10.74 1.07 -11.26
N GLU A 81 10.37 -0.04 -11.88
CA GLU A 81 9.35 -0.08 -12.94
C GLU A 81 7.95 -0.40 -12.40
N TRP A 82 7.87 -1.17 -11.31
CA TRP A 82 6.60 -1.64 -10.74
C TRP A 82 6.28 -1.04 -9.38
N GLY A 83 7.29 -0.72 -8.57
CA GLY A 83 7.10 -0.31 -7.18
C GLY A 83 6.39 -1.33 -6.28
N PHE A 84 6.14 -2.53 -6.81
CA PHE A 84 5.44 -3.65 -6.20
C PHE A 84 6.10 -4.95 -6.65
N PHE A 85 6.16 -5.93 -5.76
CA PHE A 85 6.62 -7.29 -6.07
C PHE A 85 6.10 -8.29 -5.04
N GLN A 86 6.11 -9.57 -5.40
CA GLN A 86 5.84 -10.66 -4.48
C GLN A 86 7.17 -11.22 -3.95
N LEU A 87 7.31 -11.36 -2.64
CA LEU A 87 8.48 -11.96 -2.02
C LEU A 87 8.17 -13.40 -1.63
N ILE A 88 8.92 -14.35 -2.18
CA ILE A 88 8.85 -15.78 -1.86
C ILE A 88 10.11 -16.22 -1.12
N ASN A 89 10.07 -17.42 -0.53
CA ASN A 89 11.20 -18.00 0.22
C ASN A 89 11.74 -17.02 1.28
N HIS A 90 10.85 -16.21 1.86
CA HIS A 90 11.18 -15.12 2.78
C HIS A 90 11.64 -15.59 4.18
N GLY A 91 11.74 -16.89 4.42
CA GLY A 91 12.24 -17.49 5.67
C GLY A 91 11.25 -17.45 6.85
N VAL A 92 10.03 -16.96 6.65
CA VAL A 92 8.98 -16.97 7.69
C VAL A 92 8.20 -18.27 7.57
N SER A 93 8.07 -19.00 8.69
CA SER A 93 7.40 -20.32 8.72
C SER A 93 5.94 -20.21 8.30
N SER A 94 5.50 -21.07 7.36
CA SER A 94 4.10 -21.17 6.95
C SER A 94 3.15 -21.41 8.13
N SER A 95 3.55 -22.24 9.10
CA SER A 95 2.76 -22.50 10.31
C SER A 95 2.53 -21.24 11.17
N PHE A 96 3.50 -20.32 11.19
CA PHE A 96 3.31 -19.02 11.84
C PHE A 96 2.32 -18.15 11.06
N LEU A 97 2.40 -18.17 9.72
CA LEU A 97 1.48 -17.40 8.86
C LEU A 97 0.04 -17.89 9.01
N ASP A 98 -0.14 -19.21 9.08
CA ASP A 98 -1.47 -19.80 9.25
C ASP A 98 -2.04 -19.50 10.63
N LYS A 99 -1.20 -19.58 11.68
CA LYS A 99 -1.60 -19.17 13.03
C LYS A 99 -1.97 -17.68 13.08
N LEU A 100 -1.17 -16.82 12.46
CA LEU A 100 -1.42 -15.39 12.40
C LEU A 100 -2.76 -15.12 11.69
N LYS A 101 -3.04 -15.74 10.55
CA LYS A 101 -4.33 -15.63 9.85
C LYS A 101 -5.51 -15.97 10.77
N LEU A 102 -5.43 -17.10 11.47
CA LEU A 102 -6.48 -17.54 12.40
C LEU A 102 -6.69 -16.54 13.54
N GLU A 103 -5.62 -16.06 14.18
CA GLU A 103 -5.72 -15.09 15.28
C GLU A 103 -6.36 -13.76 14.82
N ILE A 104 -6.11 -13.35 13.58
CA ILE A 104 -6.70 -12.14 13.01
C ILE A 104 -8.19 -12.35 12.70
N GLU A 105 -8.53 -13.49 12.09
CA GLU A 105 -9.93 -13.85 11.83
C GLU A 105 -10.72 -13.91 13.15
N ASP A 106 -10.16 -14.54 14.18
CA ASP A 106 -10.74 -14.59 15.53
C ASP A 106 -10.91 -13.19 16.13
N PHE A 107 -9.90 -12.31 16.01
CA PHE A 107 -9.96 -10.94 16.49
C PHE A 107 -11.10 -10.14 15.84
N PHE A 108 -11.24 -10.21 14.52
CA PHE A 108 -12.32 -9.50 13.82
C PHE A 108 -13.70 -10.11 14.08
N ASN A 109 -13.79 -11.34 14.59
CA ASN A 109 -15.04 -11.97 15.01
C ASN A 109 -15.45 -11.60 16.46
N LEU A 110 -14.61 -10.89 17.22
CA LEU A 110 -14.96 -10.42 18.56
C LEU A 110 -16.01 -9.28 18.51
N PRO A 111 -16.82 -9.12 19.57
CA PRO A 111 -17.73 -7.98 19.69
C PRO A 111 -16.97 -6.64 19.69
N ILE A 112 -17.43 -5.70 18.86
CA ILE A 112 -16.86 -4.33 18.68
C ILE A 112 -16.78 -3.49 19.97
N THR A 113 -17.41 -3.92 21.05
CA THR A 113 -17.36 -3.24 22.36
C THR A 113 -15.97 -3.23 23.00
N GLN A 114 -15.02 -4.03 22.50
CA GLN A 114 -13.61 -3.94 22.88
C GLN A 114 -12.95 -2.94 21.93
N GLU A 115 -12.53 -1.79 22.46
CA GLU A 115 -11.83 -0.73 21.72
C GLU A 115 -10.80 -1.35 20.77
N CYS A 116 -11.00 -1.15 19.46
CA CYS A 116 -10.12 -1.66 18.42
C CYS A 116 -8.75 -1.01 18.61
N PRO A 117 -7.74 -1.71 19.15
CA PRO A 117 -6.44 -1.10 19.32
C PRO A 117 -5.83 -1.05 17.92
N THR A 118 -5.44 0.15 17.50
CA THR A 118 -4.77 0.38 16.22
C THR A 118 -3.42 -0.34 16.21
N TYR A 119 -3.41 -1.61 15.80
CA TYR A 119 -2.19 -2.38 15.61
C TYR A 119 -1.83 -2.42 14.13
N PHE A 120 -0.77 -1.69 13.78
CA PHE A 120 -0.10 -1.79 12.47
C PHE A 120 0.99 -2.87 12.57
N HIS A 121 0.69 -4.12 12.17
CA HIS A 121 1.64 -5.25 12.10
C HIS A 121 1.52 -6.02 10.76
N ASN A 122 2.55 -6.77 10.36
CA ASN A 122 3.23 -6.59 9.05
C ASN A 122 3.18 -7.77 8.13
N SER A 123 3.05 -7.47 6.82
CA SER A 123 2.96 -8.38 5.68
C SER A 123 1.55 -8.84 5.29
N LEU A 124 1.26 -8.73 4.00
CA LEU A 124 -0.04 -9.01 3.39
C LEU A 124 -0.22 -10.51 3.14
N PHE A 125 -1.16 -11.10 3.86
CA PHE A 125 -1.72 -12.44 3.59
C PHE A 125 -3.09 -12.32 2.95
N HIS A 126 -3.36 -13.08 1.89
CA HIS A 126 -4.70 -13.15 1.30
C HIS A 126 -5.07 -14.54 0.79
N LEU A 127 -6.36 -14.86 0.94
CA LEU A 127 -7.07 -15.93 0.22
C LEU A 127 -8.19 -15.35 -0.69
N VAL A 128 -8.38 -14.03 -0.71
CA VAL A 128 -9.43 -13.34 -1.48
C VAL A 128 -8.84 -12.13 -2.21
N GLU A 129 -9.09 -12.06 -3.51
CA GLU A 129 -8.64 -10.97 -4.39
C GLU A 129 -9.23 -9.62 -3.97
N GLY A 130 -8.53 -8.53 -4.28
CA GLY A 130 -9.02 -7.18 -4.03
C GLY A 130 -7.96 -6.10 -4.09
N LEU A 131 -6.68 -6.43 -4.02
CA LEU A 131 -5.62 -5.45 -4.25
C LEU A 131 -5.51 -5.15 -5.76
N GLN A 132 -5.53 -3.88 -6.10
CA GLN A 132 -5.23 -3.39 -7.45
C GLN A 132 -4.14 -2.32 -7.39
N ILE A 133 -3.24 -2.32 -8.37
CA ILE A 133 -2.19 -1.31 -8.52
C ILE A 133 -2.38 -0.56 -9.84
N LYS A 134 -1.97 0.71 -9.90
CA LYS A 134 -2.07 1.52 -11.11
C LYS A 134 -0.78 1.42 -11.92
N LYS A 135 -0.83 0.76 -13.07
CA LYS A 135 0.30 0.62 -14.01
C LYS A 135 -0.11 1.20 -15.36
N ASP A 136 0.68 2.16 -15.86
CA ASP A 136 0.47 2.80 -17.17
C ASP A 136 -0.97 3.33 -17.39
N GLY A 137 -1.55 3.88 -16.32
CA GLY A 137 -2.92 4.41 -16.32
C GLY A 137 -4.03 3.37 -16.15
N MET A 138 -3.70 2.08 -16.08
CA MET A 138 -4.64 0.97 -15.90
C MET A 138 -4.61 0.42 -14.49
N TRP A 139 -5.77 0.00 -13.97
CA TRP A 139 -5.84 -0.77 -12.73
C TRP A 139 -5.61 -2.25 -13.02
N VAL A 140 -4.53 -2.78 -12.43
CA VAL A 140 -4.10 -4.17 -12.58
C VAL A 140 -4.35 -4.92 -11.28
N PRO A 141 -5.08 -6.06 -11.30
CA PRO A 141 -5.29 -6.88 -10.11
C PRO A 141 -3.98 -7.55 -9.68
N VAL A 142 -3.75 -7.61 -8.37
CA VAL A 142 -2.66 -8.39 -7.80
C VAL A 142 -3.23 -9.68 -7.23
N ILE A 143 -2.78 -10.82 -7.76
CA ILE A 143 -3.12 -12.16 -7.29
C ILE A 143 -1.94 -12.68 -6.46
N PRO A 144 -2.04 -12.72 -5.12
CA PRO A 144 -0.93 -13.16 -4.28
C PRO A 144 -0.67 -14.66 -4.45
N LEU A 145 0.61 -15.02 -4.59
CA LEU A 145 1.06 -16.39 -4.59
C LEU A 145 0.89 -17.02 -3.20
N PRO A 146 0.64 -18.33 -3.11
CA PRO A 146 0.64 -19.04 -1.83
C PRO A 146 1.98 -18.85 -1.11
N ASN A 147 1.93 -18.55 0.19
CA ASN A 147 3.11 -18.30 1.02
C ASN A 147 4.05 -17.21 0.47
N ALA A 148 3.49 -16.18 -0.15
CA ALA A 148 4.22 -15.01 -0.58
C ALA A 148 3.71 -13.75 0.13
N PHE A 149 4.57 -12.74 0.19
CA PHE A 149 4.20 -11.40 0.62
C PHE A 149 4.13 -10.46 -0.55
N VAL A 150 3.09 -9.63 -0.62
CA VAL A 150 3.11 -8.46 -1.50
C VAL A 150 3.87 -7.34 -0.79
N VAL A 151 4.92 -6.83 -1.42
CA VAL A 151 5.78 -5.75 -0.91
C VAL A 151 5.73 -4.57 -1.87
N ASN A 152 5.72 -3.35 -1.34
CA ASN A 152 5.68 -2.13 -2.15
C ASN A 152 6.65 -1.05 -1.67
N VAL A 153 7.02 -0.17 -2.60
CA VAL A 153 7.81 1.03 -2.34
C VAL A 153 6.89 2.14 -1.83
N GLY A 154 7.21 2.71 -0.66
CA GLY A 154 6.51 3.86 -0.10
C GLY A 154 7.12 5.21 -0.52
N ASP A 155 6.35 6.27 -0.37
CA ASP A 155 6.75 7.66 -0.70
C ASP A 155 8.12 8.06 -0.12
N ILE A 156 8.39 7.69 1.13
CA ILE A 156 9.67 8.00 1.79
C ILE A 156 10.85 7.34 1.06
N LEU A 157 10.69 6.10 0.59
CA LEU A 157 11.75 5.41 -0.14
C LEU A 157 11.94 5.98 -1.55
N GLU A 158 10.86 6.42 -2.22
CA GLU A 158 10.95 7.20 -3.46
C GLU A 158 11.76 8.50 -3.25
N ILE A 159 11.49 9.23 -2.16
CA ILE A 159 12.23 10.45 -1.79
C ILE A 159 13.71 10.15 -1.55
N ILE A 160 14.04 9.13 -0.74
CA ILE A 160 15.42 8.75 -0.40
C ILE A 160 16.20 8.34 -1.65
N THR A 161 15.55 7.61 -2.57
CA THR A 161 16.16 7.15 -3.82
C THR A 161 16.18 8.21 -4.92
N ASN A 162 15.84 9.47 -4.59
CA ASN A 162 15.76 10.57 -5.54
C ASN A 162 14.84 10.30 -6.75
N GLY A 163 13.78 9.51 -6.54
CA GLY A 163 12.81 9.16 -7.57
C GLY A 163 13.17 7.94 -8.43
N ILE A 164 14.28 7.25 -8.14
CA ILE A 164 14.68 6.03 -8.85
C ILE A 164 13.66 4.91 -8.59
N TYR A 165 13.28 4.68 -7.33
CA TYR A 165 12.21 3.74 -7.00
C TYR A 165 10.87 4.46 -6.90
N ARG A 166 9.81 3.80 -7.35
CA ARG A 166 8.51 4.44 -7.58
C ARG A 166 7.49 3.97 -6.56
N SER A 167 6.85 4.91 -5.87
CA SER A 167 5.69 4.64 -5.04
C SER A 167 4.41 4.69 -5.88
N ILE A 168 3.79 3.52 -6.04
CA ILE A 168 2.69 3.32 -6.97
C ILE A 168 1.34 3.42 -6.26
N GLU A 169 0.41 4.10 -6.93
CA GLU A 169 -0.98 4.22 -6.51
C GLU A 169 -1.62 2.82 -6.50
N HIS A 170 -2.30 2.50 -5.41
CA HIS A 170 -2.93 1.20 -5.20
C HIS A 170 -4.24 1.36 -4.44
N ARG A 171 -5.18 0.45 -4.66
CA ARG A 171 -6.48 0.43 -3.99
C ARG A 171 -6.89 -0.98 -3.59
N ALA A 172 -7.78 -1.07 -2.61
CA ALA A 172 -8.46 -2.30 -2.26
C ALA A 172 -9.93 -2.23 -2.74
N THR A 173 -10.35 -3.18 -3.56
CA THR A 173 -11.74 -3.33 -4.00
C THR A 173 -12.48 -4.29 -3.09
N VAL A 174 -13.80 -4.13 -3.03
CA VAL A 174 -14.71 -5.01 -2.29
C VAL A 174 -15.49 -5.89 -3.28
N ASN A 175 -16.09 -6.98 -2.77
CA ASN A 175 -16.95 -7.86 -3.54
C ASN A 175 -18.22 -8.20 -2.72
N SER A 176 -19.22 -8.81 -3.34
CA SER A 176 -20.51 -9.17 -2.72
C SER A 176 -20.57 -10.59 -2.16
N GLU A 177 -19.52 -11.39 -2.33
CA GLU A 177 -19.54 -12.84 -2.08
C GLU A 177 -18.82 -13.24 -0.79
N LYS A 178 -17.62 -12.69 -0.58
CA LYS A 178 -16.72 -13.11 0.48
C LYS A 178 -15.96 -11.94 1.08
N GLU A 179 -15.94 -11.89 2.41
CA GLU A 179 -15.13 -10.95 3.15
C GLU A 179 -13.64 -11.13 2.87
N ARG A 180 -12.90 -10.03 2.95
CA ARG A 180 -11.45 -10.00 2.72
C ARG A 180 -10.77 -9.31 3.87
N VAL A 181 -9.83 -10.01 4.49
CA VAL A 181 -8.96 -9.46 5.53
C VAL A 181 -7.55 -9.31 4.96
N SER A 182 -6.91 -8.19 5.25
CA SER A 182 -5.48 -7.95 4.98
C SER A 182 -4.83 -7.46 6.24
N ILE A 183 -3.54 -7.74 6.36
CA ILE A 183 -2.68 -7.07 7.32
C ILE A 183 -1.53 -6.40 6.57
N ALA A 184 -1.25 -5.14 6.90
CA ALA A 184 -0.20 -4.36 6.28
C ALA A 184 0.65 -3.72 7.38
N THR A 185 1.96 -3.64 7.20
CA THR A 185 2.72 -2.57 7.87
C THR A 185 3.85 -1.99 7.08
N PHE A 186 4.33 -0.95 7.70
CA PHE A 186 5.07 0.12 7.16
C PHE A 186 6.37 0.17 7.97
N TYR A 187 7.48 -0.14 7.30
CA TYR A 187 8.79 0.17 7.82
C TYR A 187 9.09 1.64 7.51
N SER A 188 9.19 2.46 8.57
CA SER A 188 9.45 3.89 8.44
C SER A 188 10.75 4.28 9.13
N PRO A 189 11.45 5.32 8.67
CA PRO A 189 12.56 5.90 9.41
C PRO A 189 12.12 6.35 10.80
N ARG A 190 13.10 6.53 11.69
CA ARG A 190 12.85 7.12 13.00
C ARG A 190 12.24 8.51 12.86
N HIS A 191 11.41 8.89 13.82
CA HIS A 191 10.72 10.18 13.83
C HIS A 191 11.68 11.40 13.83
N ASP A 192 12.85 11.26 14.43
CA ASP A 192 13.90 12.28 14.51
C ASP A 192 14.86 12.27 13.30
N ALA A 193 14.71 11.32 12.38
CA ALA A 193 15.52 11.28 11.18
C ALA A 193 15.12 12.41 10.20
N VAL A 194 16.07 12.81 9.35
CA VAL A 194 15.82 13.70 8.21
C VAL A 194 15.75 12.84 6.95
N ILE A 195 14.62 12.88 6.27
CA ILE A 195 14.43 12.22 4.96
C ILE A 195 14.73 13.20 3.82
N GLY A 196 15.20 12.67 2.70
CA GLY A 196 15.53 13.40 1.49
C GLY A 196 16.47 12.58 0.59
N PRO A 197 16.79 13.05 -0.62
CA PRO A 197 17.64 12.32 -1.55
C PRO A 197 18.97 11.93 -0.92
N TRP A 198 19.31 10.65 -1.02
CA TRP A 198 20.54 10.12 -0.44
C TRP A 198 21.76 10.73 -1.16
N PRO A 199 22.80 11.20 -0.43
CA PRO A 199 23.87 11.98 -1.03
C PRO A 199 24.57 11.33 -2.22
N SER A 200 24.78 10.00 -2.19
CA SER A 200 25.47 9.29 -3.28
C SER A 200 24.61 9.08 -4.53
N LEU A 201 23.30 9.40 -4.48
CA LEU A 201 22.39 9.33 -5.63
C LEU A 201 22.20 10.69 -6.31
N ILE A 202 22.80 11.74 -5.75
CA ILE A 202 22.78 13.09 -6.29
C ILE A 202 24.05 13.29 -7.12
N THR A 203 23.87 13.61 -8.39
CA THR A 203 24.97 13.91 -9.33
C THR A 203 24.60 15.14 -10.16
N LYS A 204 25.53 15.59 -11.03
CA LYS A 204 25.19 16.65 -12.01
C LYS A 204 24.11 16.19 -12.99
N GLN A 205 24.04 14.89 -13.28
CA GLN A 205 23.06 14.27 -14.19
C GLN A 205 21.74 13.94 -13.47
N THR A 206 21.80 13.71 -12.15
CA THR A 206 20.66 13.39 -11.30
C THR A 206 20.58 14.40 -10.15
N PRO A 207 20.20 15.67 -10.42
CA PRO A 207 20.07 16.67 -9.37
C PRO A 207 18.99 16.27 -8.36
N PRO A 208 19.01 16.82 -7.14
CA PRO A 208 18.02 16.48 -6.12
C PRO A 208 16.62 16.87 -6.60
N GLN A 209 15.70 15.90 -6.61
CA GLN A 209 14.32 16.06 -7.02
C GLN A 209 13.38 16.39 -5.86
N PHE A 210 13.83 16.15 -4.62
CA PHE A 210 13.03 16.31 -3.41
C PHE A 210 13.75 17.14 -2.35
N LYS A 211 12.97 17.95 -1.62
CA LYS A 211 13.40 18.69 -0.43
C LYS A 211 13.67 17.73 0.73
N ARG A 212 14.56 18.15 1.64
CA ARG A 212 14.80 17.46 2.92
C ARG A 212 13.78 17.89 3.96
N ILE A 213 13.29 16.97 4.78
CA ILE A 213 12.29 17.21 5.83
C ILE A 213 12.49 16.23 7.00
N GLN A 214 12.15 16.62 8.22
CA GLN A 214 12.14 15.67 9.34
C GLN A 214 11.00 14.66 9.19
N THR A 215 11.24 13.40 9.55
CA THR A 215 10.24 12.33 9.43
C THR A 215 8.95 12.66 10.19
N MET A 216 9.04 13.21 11.41
CA MET A 216 7.86 13.60 12.17
C MET A 216 7.05 14.71 11.47
N GLU A 217 7.73 15.69 10.89
CA GLU A 217 7.09 16.77 10.15
C GLU A 217 6.43 16.25 8.86
N TYR A 218 7.08 15.32 8.17
CA TYR A 218 6.50 14.61 7.03
C TYR A 218 5.15 13.98 7.41
N PHE A 219 5.09 13.19 8.48
CA PHE A 219 3.85 12.54 8.92
C PHE A 219 2.79 13.55 9.37
N LYS A 220 3.18 14.58 10.12
CA LYS A 220 2.24 15.63 10.54
C LYS A 220 1.54 16.27 9.34
N ASN A 221 2.31 16.62 8.32
CA ASN A 221 1.77 17.25 7.12
C ASN A 221 0.99 16.26 6.25
N PHE A 222 1.45 15.01 6.16
CA PHE A 222 0.74 13.93 5.47
C PHE A 222 -0.68 13.73 6.04
N PHE A 223 -0.81 13.63 7.37
CA PHE A 223 -2.10 13.41 8.04
C PHE A 223 -2.98 14.66 8.13
N ALA A 224 -2.40 15.86 8.10
CA ALA A 224 -3.16 17.11 8.11
C ALA A 224 -3.81 17.44 6.75
N ARG A 225 -3.39 16.77 5.67
CA ARG A 225 -3.80 17.12 4.32
C ARG A 225 -5.14 16.49 3.94
N LYS A 226 -5.94 17.23 3.16
CA LYS A 226 -7.09 16.68 2.43
C LYS A 226 -6.64 15.77 1.28
N LEU A 227 -7.34 14.66 1.08
CA LEU A 227 -7.09 13.69 -0.01
C LEU A 227 -7.56 14.24 -1.37
N GLU A 228 -6.90 15.28 -1.87
CA GLU A 228 -7.23 15.98 -3.13
C GLU A 228 -6.39 15.48 -4.32
N GLY A 229 -6.25 14.15 -4.44
CA GLY A 229 -5.70 13.49 -5.64
C GLY A 229 -4.18 13.55 -5.87
N LYS A 230 -3.44 14.53 -5.34
CA LYS A 230 -1.95 14.52 -5.44
C LYS A 230 -1.33 13.77 -4.26
N ALA A 231 -0.24 13.04 -4.46
CA ALA A 231 0.48 12.42 -3.34
C ALA A 231 1.18 13.49 -2.48
N TYR A 232 1.42 13.25 -1.18
CA TYR A 232 2.11 14.25 -0.35
C TYR A 232 3.57 14.43 -0.78
N ARG A 233 4.21 13.38 -1.31
CA ARG A 233 5.56 13.48 -1.89
C ARG A 233 5.69 14.59 -2.96
N ASP A 234 4.63 14.92 -3.69
CA ASP A 234 4.66 15.96 -4.72
C ASP A 234 4.87 17.36 -4.11
N ALA A 235 4.41 17.60 -2.87
CA ALA A 235 4.66 18.84 -2.16
C ALA A 235 6.14 19.03 -1.79
N LEU A 236 6.92 17.94 -1.78
CA LEU A 236 8.35 17.96 -1.51
C LEU A 236 9.19 18.06 -2.77
N ARG A 237 8.60 18.03 -3.97
CA ARG A 237 9.36 18.18 -5.21
C ARG A 237 10.04 19.56 -5.26
N ILE A 238 11.24 19.59 -5.82
CA ILE A 238 11.98 20.81 -6.11
C ILE A 238 11.58 21.26 -7.51
N GLU A 239 11.13 22.51 -7.64
CA GLU A 239 10.94 23.12 -8.95
C GLU A 239 12.31 23.53 -9.50
N HIS A 240 12.67 22.95 -10.64
CA HIS A 240 13.82 23.39 -11.41
C HIS A 240 13.31 24.44 -12.40
N HIS A 241 13.64 25.70 -12.17
CA HIS A 241 13.46 26.73 -13.18
C HIS A 241 14.67 26.67 -14.11
N ASP A 242 14.43 26.39 -15.38
CA ASP A 242 15.42 26.49 -16.45
C ASP A 242 15.83 27.95 -16.73
#